data_AF-A0A512AYP4-F1
#
_entry.id   AF-A0A512AYP4-F1
#
_cell.length_a   1.000
_cell.length_b   1.000
_cell.length_c   1.000
_cell.angle_alpha   90.00
_cell.angle_beta   90.00
_cell.angle_gamma   90.00
#
_symmetry.space_group_name_H-M   'P 1'
#
loop_
_entity.id
_entity.type
_entity.pdbx_description
1 polymer ?
#
loop_
_entity_poly.entity_id
_entity_poly.type
_entity_poly.pdbx_seq_one_letter_code
_entity_poly.pdbx_strand_id
1 'polypeptide(L)'
;MAGLLDIIFTNTDTKNLTREEVLAHLHYLDEIITPAMPIPQQVKYYGYKIRLGRKLLELDIARVNTLIYKTGCYQTGYRQQHL
;
A
#
# COMPACT_ATOMS: atom_id res chain seq x y z
N MET A 1 21.81 4.18 -18.16
CA MET A 1 22.44 3.66 -16.93
C MET A 1 21.35 3.58 -15.89
N ALA A 2 21.04 2.39 -15.36
CA ALA A 2 20.03 2.26 -14.32
C ALA A 2 20.56 2.94 -13.04
N GLY A 3 19.83 3.93 -12.52
CA GLY A 3 20.21 4.59 -11.27
C GLY A 3 19.99 3.66 -10.07
N LEU A 4 20.60 3.97 -8.92
CA LEU A 4 20.36 3.25 -7.66
C LEU A 4 18.85 3.10 -7.36
N LEU A 5 18.09 4.16 -7.62
CA LEU A 5 16.63 4.20 -7.51
C LEU A 5 15.94 3.18 -8.41
N ASP A 6 16.41 3.03 -9.64
CA ASP A 6 15.86 2.05 -10.56
C ASP A 6 16.06 0.63 -10.02
N ILE A 7 17.24 0.33 -9.46
CA ILE A 7 17.55 -0.97 -8.89
C ILE A 7 16.68 -1.25 -7.67
N ILE A 8 16.51 -0.26 -6.79
CA ILE A 8 15.65 -0.39 -5.61
C ILE A 8 14.23 -0.73 -6.07
N PHE A 9 13.59 0.13 -6.85
CA PHE A 9 12.18 -0.06 -7.24
C PHE A 9 11.92 -1.21 -8.23
N THR A 10 12.95 -1.70 -8.93
CA THR A 10 12.83 -2.88 -9.79
C THR A 10 12.92 -4.18 -8.99
N ASN A 11 13.68 -4.20 -7.89
CA ASN A 11 13.85 -5.38 -7.04
C ASN A 11 12.96 -5.38 -5.79
N THR A 12 12.28 -4.28 -5.48
CA THR A 12 11.30 -4.25 -4.39
C THR A 12 10.16 -5.20 -4.72
N ASP A 13 10.12 -6.35 -4.05
CA ASP A 13 9.00 -7.28 -4.12
C ASP A 13 7.80 -6.67 -3.38
N THR A 14 6.96 -5.96 -4.14
CA THR A 14 5.79 -5.25 -3.61
C THR A 14 4.75 -6.18 -2.98
N LYS A 15 4.90 -7.50 -3.10
CA LYS A 15 3.97 -8.48 -2.52
C LYS A 15 4.06 -8.56 -1.00
N ASN A 16 5.26 -8.41 -0.43
CA ASN A 16 5.52 -8.64 1.00
C ASN A 16 5.59 -7.36 1.83
N LEU A 17 5.38 -6.19 1.23
CA LEU A 17 5.42 -4.92 1.94
C LEU A 17 4.23 -4.78 2.91
N THR A 18 4.53 -4.35 4.12
CA THR A 18 3.57 -3.89 5.12
C THR A 18 2.99 -2.52 4.73
N ARG A 19 1.88 -2.14 5.37
CA ARG A 19 1.23 -0.85 5.12
C ARG A 19 2.16 0.34 5.38
N GLU A 20 2.95 0.28 6.45
CA GLU A 20 3.89 1.34 6.83
C GLU A 20 5.02 1.48 5.81
N GLU A 21 5.57 0.35 5.34
CA GLU A 21 6.59 0.35 4.29
C GLU A 21 6.04 0.92 2.98
N VAL A 22 4.80 0.54 2.59
CA VAL A 22 4.17 1.10 1.38
C VAL A 22 4.03 2.62 1.48
N LEU A 23 3.61 3.14 2.64
CA LEU A 23 3.50 4.58 2.87
C LEU A 23 4.85 5.28 2.83
N ALA A 24 5.89 4.69 3.44
CA ALA A 24 7.24 5.24 3.40
C ALA A 24 7.79 5.32 1.97
N HIS A 25 7.56 4.28 1.15
CA HIS A 25 7.97 4.28 -0.25
C HIS A 25 7.19 5.32 -1.08
N LEU A 26 5.89 5.49 -0.81
CA LEU A 26 5.08 6.52 -1.47
C LEU A 26 5.57 7.93 -1.12
N HIS A 27 5.87 8.18 0.16
CA HIS A 27 6.41 9.46 0.61
C HIS A 27 7.76 9.75 -0.05
N TYR A 28 8.65 8.76 -0.08
CA TYR A 28 9.94 8.90 -0.74
C TYR A 28 9.80 9.17 -2.23
N LEU A 29 8.87 8.51 -2.93
CA LEU A 29 8.58 8.81 -4.33
C LEU A 29 8.14 10.26 -4.54
N ASP A 30 7.35 10.82 -3.62
CA ASP A 30 6.93 12.21 -3.67
C ASP A 30 8.06 13.22 -3.45
N GLU A 31 9.08 12.85 -2.68
CA GLU A 31 10.27 13.68 -2.49
C GLU A 31 11.21 13.67 -3.71
N ILE A 32 11.36 12.52 -4.38
CA ILE A 32 12.33 12.38 -5.48
C ILE A 32 11.78 12.76 -6.85
N ILE A 33 10.46 12.71 -7.05
CA ILE A 33 9.84 13.11 -8.31
C ILE A 33 9.83 14.64 -8.36
N THR A 34 10.71 15.21 -9.16
CA THR A 34 10.83 16.66 -9.33
C THR A 34 10.48 17.07 -10.76
N PRO A 35 9.96 18.30 -10.99
CA PRO A 35 9.66 18.79 -12.32
C PRO A 35 10.88 18.90 -13.26
N ALA A 36 12.08 19.02 -12.67
CA ALA A 36 13.34 19.10 -13.42
C ALA A 36 13.83 17.75 -13.96
N MET A 37 13.21 16.64 -13.53
CA MET A 37 13.56 15.30 -13.98
C MET A 37 13.16 15.07 -15.45
N PRO A 38 13.93 14.29 -16.24
CA PRO A 38 13.50 13.87 -17.57
C PRO A 38 12.14 13.16 -17.57
N ILE A 39 11.25 13.51 -18.51
CA ILE A 39 9.91 12.93 -18.62
C ILE A 39 9.89 11.40 -18.57
N PRO A 40 10.79 10.66 -19.27
CA PRO A 40 10.78 9.19 -19.20
C PRO A 40 11.00 8.65 -17.78
N GLN A 41 11.82 9.34 -16.98
CA GLN A 41 12.11 8.94 -15.61
C GLN A 41 10.94 9.29 -14.68
N GLN A 42 10.27 10.43 -14.91
CA GLN A 42 9.04 10.78 -14.18
C GLN A 42 7.96 9.72 -14.42
N VAL A 43 7.69 9.35 -15.67
CA VAL A 43 6.69 8.32 -16.02
C VAL A 43 7.01 7.01 -15.32
N LYS A 44 8.29 6.62 -15.26
CA LYS A 44 8.72 5.41 -14.57
C LYS A 44 8.39 5.46 -13.07
N TYR A 45 8.73 6.54 -12.37
CA TYR A 45 8.44 6.69 -10.94
C TYR A 45 6.95 6.82 -10.64
N TYR A 46 6.17 7.49 -11.49
CA TYR A 46 4.71 7.47 -11.39
C TYR A 46 4.13 6.07 -11.58
N GLY A 47 4.73 5.25 -12.47
CA GLY A 47 4.39 3.84 -12.61
C GLY A 47 4.57 3.06 -11.30
N TYR A 48 5.67 3.29 -10.58
CA TYR A 48 5.87 2.69 -9.25
C TYR A 48 4.87 3.22 -8.21
N LYS A 49 4.60 4.54 -8.22
CA LYS A 49 3.62 5.16 -7.31
C LYS A 49 2.24 4.55 -7.46
N ILE A 50 1.79 4.30 -8.70
CA ILE A 50 0.51 3.64 -8.99
C ILE A 50 0.49 2.20 -8.44
N ARG A 51 1.56 1.43 -8.63
CA ARG A 51 1.64 0.04 -8.12
C ARG A 51 1.55 0.00 -6.59
N LEU A 52 2.28 0.88 -5.90
CA LEU A 52 2.24 1.00 -4.44
C LEU A 52 0.87 1.48 -3.94
N GLY A 53 0.25 2.44 -4.64
CA GLY A 53 -1.10 2.90 -4.31
C GLY A 53 -2.16 1.80 -4.38
N ARG A 54 -2.07 0.91 -5.38
CA ARG A 54 -2.94 -0.29 -5.46
C ARG A 54 -2.73 -1.23 -4.30
N LYS A 55 -1.47 -1.51 -3.92
CA LYS A 55 -1.15 -2.36 -2.76
C LYS A 55 -1.67 -1.76 -1.46
N LEU A 56 -1.55 -0.45 -1.28
CA LEU A 56 -2.10 0.24 -0.11
C LEU A 56 -3.62 0.03 -0.01
N LEU A 57 -4.32 0.18 -1.14
CA LEU A 57 -5.76 -0.04 -1.22
C LEU A 57 -6.15 -1.49 -0.91
N GLU A 58 -5.40 -2.48 -1.40
CA GLU A 58 -5.60 -3.90 -1.04
C GLU A 58 -5.45 -4.15 0.47
N LEU A 59 -4.41 -3.57 1.08
CA LEU A 59 -4.15 -3.69 2.51
C LEU A 59 -5.26 -3.02 3.35
N ASP A 60 -5.72 -1.84 2.92
CA ASP A 60 -6.80 -1.13 3.60
C ASP A 60 -8.14 -1.88 3.48
N ILE A 61 -8.45 -2.46 2.31
CA ILE A 61 -9.63 -3.33 2.13
C ILE A 61 -9.53 -4.56 3.04
N ALA A 62 -8.37 -5.23 3.08
CA ALA A 62 -8.17 -6.40 3.93
C ALA A 62 -8.35 -6.06 5.42
N ARG A 63 -7.88 -4.89 5.85
CA ARG A 63 -8.05 -4.37 7.21
C ARG A 63 -9.51 -4.06 7.53
N VAL A 64 -10.23 -3.41 6.61
CA VAL A 64 -11.66 -3.12 6.79
C VAL A 64 -12.47 -4.42 6.87
N ASN A 65 -12.21 -5.38 5.98
CA ASN A 65 -12.87 -6.68 6.01
C ASN A 65 -12.62 -7.40 7.35
N THR A 66 -11.37 -7.46 7.82
CA THR A 66 -11.08 -8.08 9.12
C THR A 66 -11.76 -7.37 10.29
N LEU A 67 -11.91 -6.04 10.23
CA LEU A 67 -12.69 -5.31 11.24
C LEU A 67 -14.16 -5.71 11.20
N ILE A 68 -14.80 -5.71 10.01
CA ILE A 68 -16.21 -6.07 9.84
C ILE A 68 -16.49 -7.51 10.35
N TYR A 69 -15.64 -8.47 9.98
CA TYR A 69 -15.80 -9.85 10.45
C TYR A 69 -15.57 -9.97 11.97
N LYS A 70 -14.63 -9.20 12.56
CA LYS A 70 -14.45 -9.17 14.01
C LYS A 70 -15.67 -8.59 14.72
N THR A 71 -16.27 -7.49 14.25
CA THR A 71 -17.48 -6.91 14.87
C THR A 71 -18.72 -7.80 14.69
N GLY A 72 -18.82 -8.54 13.58
CA GLY A 72 -19.90 -9.50 13.33
C GLY A 72 -19.92 -10.69 14.29
N CYS A 73 -18.76 -11.11 14.80
CA CYS A 73 -18.66 -12.21 15.77
C CYS A 73 -19.00 -11.82 17.22
N TYR A 74 -19.13 -10.53 17.55
CA TYR A 74 -19.52 -10.08 18.90
C TYR A 74 -21.03 -9.87 19.07
N GLN A 75 -21.84 -9.94 18.00
CA GLN A 75 -23.29 -9.69 18.08
C GLN A 75 -24.16 -10.95 18.18
N THR A 76 -23.60 -12.16 18.00
CA THR A 76 -24.34 -13.43 18.14
C THR A 76 -24.22 -14.09 19.52
N GLY A 77 -23.69 -13.38 20.52
CA GLY A 77 -23.49 -13.90 21.89
C GLY A 77 -24.58 -13.59 22.92
N TYR A 78 -25.54 -12.69 22.62
CA TYR A 78 -26.53 -12.21 23.61
C TYR A 78 -27.97 -12.63 23.32
N ARG A 79 -28.19 -13.92 23.01
CA ARG A 79 -29.56 -14.45 22.90
C ARG A 79 -29.71 -15.88 23.40
N GLN A 80 -29.19 -16.18 24.59
CA GLN A 80 -29.73 -17.26 25.43
C GLN A 80 -29.55 -16.88 26.89
N GLN A 81 -30.62 -16.35 27.48
CA GLN A 81 -30.98 -16.37 28.91
C GLN A 81 -31.97 -15.22 29.10
N HIS A 82 -33.25 -15.49 28.88
CA HIS A 82 -34.35 -14.97 29.70
C HIS A 82 -35.65 -15.56 29.15
N LEU A 83 -36.26 -16.38 30.02
CA LEU A 83 -37.63 -16.94 30.01
C LEU A 83 -37.83 -18.20 29.17
#